data_AF-A0A924RJZ1-F1
#
_entry.id   AF-A0A924RJZ1-F1
#
_cell.length_a   1.000
_cell.length_b   1.000
_cell.length_c   1.000
_cell.angle_alpha   90.00
_cell.angle_beta   90.00
_cell.angle_gamma   90.00
#
_symmetry.space_group_name_H-M   'P 1'
#
loop_
_entity.id
_entity.type
_entity.pdbx_description
1 polymer ?
#
loop_
_entity_poly.entity_id
_entity_poly.type
_entity_poly.pdbx_seq_one_letter_code
_entity_poly.pdbx_strand_id
1 'polypeptide(L)'
;MEKLLDFYTDYLISSTSQTSATGLSRLLDNTISHDSITRFLSSNNFDSKSLWTSVKPLVRVHENDNACLVFDDCIIEKQYTDENPLICWHWDHAKGRSTKGVNLLSAFLCYPKRWTSRGTSFVHHV
;
A
#
# COMPACT_ATOMS: atom_id res chain seq x y z
N MET A 1 -18.42 6.25 -9.33
CA MET A 1 -16.94 6.38 -9.36
C MET A 1 -16.35 5.49 -8.28
N GLU A 2 -16.77 5.61 -7.02
CA GLU A 2 -16.35 4.75 -5.90
C GLU A 2 -16.53 3.24 -6.17
N LYS A 3 -17.72 2.79 -6.61
CA LYS A 3 -17.96 1.37 -6.90
C LYS A 3 -16.97 0.72 -7.89
N LEU A 4 -16.52 1.47 -8.92
CA LEU A 4 -15.59 0.91 -9.91
C LEU A 4 -14.17 0.81 -9.33
N LEU A 5 -13.79 1.77 -8.50
CA LEU A 5 -12.54 1.73 -7.74
C LEU A 5 -12.53 0.55 -6.78
N ASP A 6 -13.61 0.37 -6.01
CA ASP A 6 -13.73 -0.72 -5.03
C ASP A 6 -13.61 -2.09 -5.70
N PHE A 7 -14.38 -2.35 -6.77
CA PHE A 7 -14.29 -3.62 -7.51
C PHE A 7 -12.91 -3.86 -8.10
N TYR A 8 -12.25 -2.81 -8.62
CA TYR A 8 -10.92 -2.94 -9.18
C TYR A 8 -9.87 -3.21 -8.10
N THR A 9 -9.94 -2.51 -6.96
CA THR A 9 -9.03 -2.71 -5.82
C THR A 9 -9.20 -4.09 -5.20
N ASP A 10 -10.44 -4.54 -4.97
CA ASP A 10 -10.73 -5.88 -4.44
C ASP A 10 -10.22 -6.98 -5.39
N TYR A 11 -10.38 -6.77 -6.69
CA TYR A 11 -9.84 -7.67 -7.70
C TYR A 11 -8.31 -7.74 -7.66
N LEU A 12 -7.62 -6.61 -7.51
CA LEU A 12 -6.16 -6.58 -7.40
C LEU A 12 -5.66 -7.27 -6.12
N ILE A 13 -6.35 -7.09 -4.99
CA ILE A 13 -5.97 -7.68 -3.70
C ILE A 13 -6.23 -9.20 -3.69
N SER A 14 -7.33 -9.65 -4.29
CA SER A 14 -7.74 -11.06 -4.27
C SER A 14 -7.08 -11.91 -5.35
N SER A 15 -6.59 -11.30 -6.43
CA SER A 15 -5.98 -12.03 -7.54
C SER A 15 -4.54 -12.41 -7.24
N THR A 16 -4.23 -13.71 -7.30
CA THR A 16 -2.87 -14.24 -7.16
C THR A 16 -2.17 -14.49 -8.50
N SER A 17 -2.85 -14.18 -9.61
CA SER A 17 -2.39 -14.40 -10.98
C SER A 17 -2.44 -13.10 -11.78
N GLN A 18 -2.15 -13.16 -13.09
CA GLN A 18 -2.11 -11.97 -13.94
C GLN A 18 -3.46 -11.24 -13.96
N THR A 19 -3.48 -10.01 -13.46
CA THR A 19 -4.67 -9.15 -13.44
C THR A 19 -4.78 -8.33 -14.73
N SER A 20 -5.95 -8.36 -15.37
CA SER A 20 -6.27 -7.52 -16.53
C SER A 20 -7.69 -6.96 -16.48
N ALA A 21 -7.95 -5.87 -17.21
CA ALA A 21 -9.29 -5.27 -17.32
C ALA A 21 -10.32 -6.22 -17.96
N THR A 22 -9.89 -7.03 -18.92
CA THR A 22 -10.70 -8.10 -19.52
C THR A 22 -10.98 -9.23 -18.53
N GLY A 23 -10.00 -9.56 -17.67
CA GLY A 23 -10.18 -10.53 -16.59
C GLY A 23 -11.25 -10.08 -15.58
N LEU A 24 -11.20 -8.82 -15.14
CA LEU A 24 -12.20 -8.26 -14.24
C LEU A 24 -13.60 -8.21 -14.89
N SER A 25 -13.69 -7.74 -16.15
CA SER A 25 -14.94 -7.71 -16.92
C SER A 25 -15.59 -9.09 -16.97
N ARG A 26 -14.79 -10.13 -17.23
CA ARG A 26 -15.27 -11.52 -17.27
C ARG A 26 -15.72 -12.03 -15.90
N LEU A 27 -15.00 -11.67 -14.83
CA LEU A 27 -15.32 -12.06 -13.46
C LEU A 27 -16.65 -11.43 -12.98
N LEU A 28 -16.98 -10.25 -13.50
CA LEU A 28 -18.23 -9.55 -13.22
C LEU A 28 -19.31 -9.83 -14.28
N ASP A 29 -19.25 -10.96 -15.00
CA ASP A 29 -20.22 -11.36 -16.04
C ASP A 29 -20.50 -10.26 -17.09
N ASN A 30 -19.46 -9.49 -17.44
CA ASN A 30 -19.51 -8.34 -18.35
C ASN A 30 -20.48 -7.22 -17.94
N THR A 31 -20.90 -7.18 -16.67
CA THR A 31 -21.68 -6.05 -16.13
C THR A 31 -20.90 -4.74 -16.17
N ILE A 32 -19.57 -4.82 -16.01
CA ILE A 32 -18.62 -3.72 -16.23
C ILE A 32 -17.73 -4.10 -17.41
N SER A 33 -17.75 -3.29 -18.47
CA SER A 33 -16.88 -3.54 -19.63
C SER A 33 -15.41 -3.23 -19.34
N HIS A 34 -14.51 -4.00 -19.95
CA HIS A 34 -13.07 -3.75 -19.87
C HIS A 34 -12.67 -2.35 -20.34
N ASP A 35 -13.35 -1.81 -21.36
CA ASP A 35 -13.13 -0.43 -21.82
C ASP A 35 -13.47 0.62 -20.77
N SER A 36 -14.50 0.37 -19.95
CA SER A 36 -14.86 1.27 -18.85
C SER A 36 -13.76 1.32 -17.80
N ILE A 37 -13.13 0.17 -17.50
CA ILE A 37 -11.99 0.08 -16.59
C ILE A 37 -10.77 0.80 -17.17
N THR A 38 -10.43 0.55 -18.44
CA THR A 38 -9.31 1.22 -19.11
C THR A 38 -9.49 2.73 -19.16
N ARG A 39 -10.70 3.22 -19.50
CA ARG A 39 -11.01 4.65 -19.47
C ARG A 39 -10.92 5.23 -18.07
N PHE A 40 -11.41 4.52 -17.06
CA PHE A 40 -11.31 4.96 -15.66
C PHE A 40 -9.86 5.12 -15.19
N LEU A 41 -8.99 4.16 -15.54
CA LEU A 41 -7.58 4.21 -15.18
C LEU A 41 -6.81 5.28 -15.95
N SER A 42 -7.21 5.59 -17.20
CA SER A 42 -6.53 6.60 -18.02
C SER A 42 -7.03 8.03 -17.78
N SER A 43 -8.29 8.22 -17.36
CA SER A 43 -8.86 9.55 -17.13
C SER A 43 -8.52 10.15 -15.76
N ASN A 44 -8.11 9.31 -14.80
CA ASN A 44 -7.90 9.71 -13.42
C ASN A 44 -6.42 9.64 -13.04
N ASN A 45 -5.92 10.68 -12.35
CA ASN A 45 -4.60 10.64 -11.73
C ASN A 45 -4.72 10.11 -10.30
N PHE A 46 -4.29 8.87 -10.09
CA PHE A 46 -4.19 8.25 -8.76
C PHE A 46 -2.83 8.57 -8.15
N ASP A 47 -2.74 9.70 -7.44
CA ASP A 47 -1.54 10.07 -6.70
C ASP A 47 -1.64 9.68 -5.21
N SER A 48 -0.50 9.73 -4.50
CA SER A 48 -0.43 9.41 -3.07
C SER A 48 -1.35 10.30 -2.22
N LYS A 49 -1.63 11.54 -2.67
CA LYS A 49 -2.53 12.48 -2.00
C LYS A 49 -3.98 12.05 -2.10
N SER A 50 -4.41 11.59 -3.27
CA SER A 50 -5.76 11.08 -3.53
C SER A 50 -5.99 9.80 -2.71
N LEU A 51 -5.00 8.91 -2.67
CA LEU A 51 -5.03 7.72 -1.83
C LEU A 51 -5.18 8.08 -0.34
N TRP A 52 -4.36 9.01 0.16
CA TRP A 52 -4.45 9.45 1.56
C TRP A 52 -5.81 10.05 1.89
N THR A 53 -6.40 10.83 0.97
CA THR A 53 -7.72 11.43 1.16
C THR A 53 -8.81 10.37 1.30
N SER A 54 -8.70 9.27 0.54
CA SER A 54 -9.63 8.11 0.62
C SER A 54 -9.46 7.30 1.91
N VAL A 55 -8.22 7.04 2.33
CA VAL A 55 -7.92 6.16 3.49
C VAL A 55 -8.04 6.89 4.84
N LYS A 56 -7.85 8.21 4.86
CA LYS A 56 -7.84 9.00 6.11
C LYS A 56 -9.10 8.83 6.96
N PRO A 57 -10.35 8.86 6.44
CA PRO A 57 -11.55 8.61 7.24
C PRO A 57 -11.53 7.25 7.94
N LEU A 58 -11.10 6.19 7.25
CA LEU A 58 -10.97 4.84 7.83
C LEU A 58 -9.97 4.84 8.99
N VAL A 59 -8.81 5.49 8.81
CA VAL A 59 -7.79 5.62 9.86
C VAL A 59 -8.36 6.35 11.07
N ARG A 60 -9.13 7.43 10.87
CA ARG A 60 -9.74 8.22 11.97
C ARG A 60 -10.79 7.45 12.76
N VAL A 61 -11.51 6.51 12.13
CA VAL A 61 -12.47 5.64 12.84
C VAL A 61 -11.76 4.67 13.78
N HIS A 62 -10.55 4.24 13.44
CA HIS A 62 -9.77 3.26 14.21
C HIS A 62 -8.62 3.88 15.01
N GLU A 63 -8.50 5.20 15.00
CA GLU A 63 -7.48 5.93 15.75
C GLU A 63 -7.70 5.71 17.25
N ASN A 64 -6.63 5.33 17.96
CA ASN A 64 -6.68 4.98 19.37
C ASN A 64 -5.40 5.42 20.07
N ASP A 65 -5.51 6.14 21.17
CA ASP A 65 -4.36 6.62 21.95
C ASP A 65 -3.53 5.49 22.59
N ASN A 66 -4.09 4.28 22.70
CA ASN A 66 -3.47 3.13 23.34
C ASN A 66 -2.86 2.13 22.35
N ALA A 67 -2.81 2.46 21.06
CA ALA A 67 -2.20 1.61 20.04
C ALA A 67 -1.61 2.47 18.92
N CYS A 68 -0.51 2.02 18.34
CA CYS A 68 0.12 2.64 17.20
C CYS A 68 0.32 1.58 16.12
N LEU A 69 -0.15 1.86 14.90
CA LEU A 69 0.11 1.05 13.73
C LEU A 69 1.21 1.75 12.91
N VAL A 70 2.38 1.11 12.82
CA VAL A 70 3.56 1.64 12.14
C VAL A 70 3.75 0.90 10.83
N PHE A 71 3.93 1.63 9.74
CA PHE A 71 4.32 1.08 8.44
C PHE A 71 5.75 1.53 8.11
N ASP A 72 6.59 0.60 7.67
CA ASP A 72 7.98 0.88 7.32
C ASP A 72 8.36 0.09 6.06
N ASP A 73 8.98 0.75 5.08
CA ASP A 73 9.48 0.13 3.87
C ASP A 73 11.01 -0.06 3.95
N CYS A 74 11.45 -1.28 3.64
CA CYS A 74 12.86 -1.66 3.68
C CYS A 74 13.29 -2.22 2.33
N ILE A 75 14.48 -1.85 1.84
CA ILE A 75 15.05 -2.42 0.62
C ILE A 75 15.98 -3.57 1.00
N ILE A 76 15.60 -4.80 0.67
CA ILE A 76 16.47 -5.97 0.79
C ILE A 76 17.36 -6.03 -0.44
N GLU A 77 18.61 -5.62 -0.28
CA GLU A 77 19.56 -5.52 -1.38
C GLU A 77 19.85 -6.87 -2.04
N LYS A 78 19.83 -6.86 -3.38
CA LYS A 78 20.17 -8.00 -4.24
C LYS A 78 21.04 -7.53 -5.40
N GLN A 79 22.13 -6.83 -5.09
CA GLN A 79 23.00 -6.18 -6.08
C GLN A 79 23.51 -7.14 -7.18
N TYR A 80 23.71 -8.42 -6.86
CA TYR A 80 24.24 -9.42 -7.78
C TYR A 80 23.17 -10.28 -8.47
N THR A 81 21.88 -10.06 -8.21
CA THR A 81 20.79 -10.81 -8.84
C THR A 81 20.27 -10.05 -10.05
N ASP A 82 19.90 -10.77 -11.12
CA ASP A 82 19.29 -10.19 -12.31
C ASP A 82 17.95 -9.52 -11.99
N GLU A 83 17.62 -8.48 -12.76
CA GLU A 83 16.37 -7.74 -12.61
C GLU A 83 15.18 -8.61 -13.03
N ASN A 84 14.09 -8.50 -12.27
CA ASN A 84 12.81 -9.13 -12.56
C ASN A 84 11.69 -8.29 -11.90
N PRO A 85 10.40 -8.64 -12.07
CA PRO A 85 9.31 -7.84 -11.50
C PRO A 85 9.37 -7.66 -9.96
N LEU A 86 10.07 -8.54 -9.24
CA LEU A 86 10.28 -8.44 -7.79
C LEU A 86 11.61 -7.75 -7.43
N ILE A 87 12.65 -7.91 -8.25
CA ILE A 87 14.00 -7.35 -8.02
C ILE A 87 14.24 -6.22 -9.01
N CYS A 88 14.16 -4.99 -8.53
CA CYS A 88 14.38 -3.80 -9.36
C CYS A 88 15.06 -2.67 -8.56
N TRP A 89 15.23 -1.51 -9.20
CA TRP A 89 15.89 -0.36 -8.59
C TRP A 89 14.90 0.49 -7.79
N HIS A 90 15.20 0.69 -6.51
CA HIS A 90 14.42 1.52 -5.60
C HIS A 90 15.30 2.65 -5.06
N TRP A 91 14.74 3.84 -4.85
CA TRP A 91 15.46 4.93 -4.20
C TRP A 91 15.58 4.68 -2.70
N ASP A 92 16.81 4.63 -2.18
CA ASP A 92 17.09 4.46 -0.76
C ASP A 92 17.45 5.82 -0.14
N HIS A 93 16.54 6.35 0.68
CA HIS A 93 16.76 7.62 1.38
C HIS A 93 17.86 7.54 2.45
N ALA A 94 18.09 6.38 3.07
CA ALA A 94 19.15 6.21 4.06
C ALA A 94 20.55 6.27 3.42
N LYS A 95 20.65 5.90 2.14
CA LYS A 95 21.92 5.93 1.39
C LYS A 95 22.05 7.08 0.40
N GLY A 96 20.96 7.79 0.12
CA GLY A 96 20.91 8.88 -0.86
C GLY A 96 21.18 8.40 -2.29
N ARG A 97 20.84 7.16 -2.63
CA ARG A 97 21.05 6.60 -3.98
C ARG A 97 20.06 5.48 -4.29
N SER A 98 19.86 5.19 -5.58
CA SER A 98 19.12 4.01 -6.00
C SER A 98 19.88 2.73 -5.68
N THR A 99 19.18 1.75 -5.12
CA THR A 99 19.71 0.44 -4.73
C THR A 99 18.85 -0.66 -5.36
N LYS A 100 19.51 -1.67 -5.95
CA LYS A 100 18.82 -2.83 -6.53
C LYS A 100 18.46 -3.84 -5.44
N GLY A 101 17.19 -4.24 -5.38
CA GLY A 101 16.72 -5.15 -4.35
C GLY A 101 15.23 -5.42 -4.43
N VAL A 102 14.69 -5.94 -3.35
CA VAL A 102 13.26 -6.15 -3.14
C VAL A 102 12.78 -5.09 -2.14
N ASN A 103 11.76 -4.30 -2.50
CA ASN A 103 11.09 -3.43 -1.55
C ASN A 103 10.10 -4.26 -0.70
N LEU A 104 10.30 -4.27 0.61
CA LEU A 104 9.46 -4.94 1.58
C LEU A 104 8.73 -3.89 2.42
N LEU A 105 7.40 -3.85 2.33
CA LEU A 105 6.55 -3.07 3.22
C LEU A 105 6.19 -3.92 4.44
N SER A 106 6.49 -3.41 5.63
CA SER A 106 6.17 -4.03 6.90
C SER A 106 5.14 -3.21 7.67
N ALA A 107 4.34 -3.89 8.49
CA ALA A 107 3.36 -3.25 9.36
C ALA A 107 3.48 -3.83 10.78
N PHE A 108 3.60 -2.96 11.78
CA PHE A 108 3.72 -3.32 13.19
C PHE A 108 2.61 -2.69 14.01
N LEU A 109 1.90 -3.50 14.78
CA LEU A 109 0.93 -3.02 15.76
C LEU A 109 1.59 -2.98 17.14
N CYS A 110 1.82 -1.78 17.64
CA CYS A 110 2.39 -1.51 18.94
C CYS A 110 1.28 -1.11 19.93
N TYR A 111 1.21 -1.77 21.07
CA TYR A 111 0.44 -1.30 22.20
C TYR A 111 1.42 -0.75 23.23
N PRO A 112 1.44 0.57 23.54
CA PRO A 112 2.19 1.08 24.67
C PRO A 112 1.86 0.22 25.90
N LYS A 113 2.87 -0.47 26.43
CA LYS A 113 2.73 -1.12 27.73
C LYS A 113 2.27 -0.05 28.70
N ARG A 114 1.09 -0.26 29.29
CA ARG A 114 0.61 0.51 30.43
C ARG A 114 1.75 0.51 31.44
N TRP A 115 2.44 1.64 31.55
CA TRP A 115 3.57 1.78 32.45
C TRP A 115 3.04 1.47 33.85
N THR A 116 3.39 0.31 34.40
CA THR A 116 3.26 0.06 35.83
C THR A 116 4.25 1.00 36.50
N SER A 117 3.77 2.18 36.89
CA SER A 117 4.34 3.06 37.92
C SER A 117 5.87 3.03 38.04
N ARG A 118 6.59 3.59 37.07
CA ARG A 118 7.94 4.17 37.22
C ARG A 118 8.23 4.95 35.95
N GLY A 119 8.04 6.26 36.05
CA GLY A 119 7.99 7.17 34.91
C GLY A 119 9.32 7.34 34.19
N THR A 120 9.26 7.27 32.87
CA THR A 120 10.12 8.03 31.97
C THR A 120 9.38 8.16 30.63
N SER A 121 8.83 9.35 30.39
CA SER A 121 8.14 9.67 29.14
C SER A 121 9.16 9.99 28.06
N PHE A 122 9.22 9.18 27.01
CA PHE A 122 9.77 9.57 25.72
C PHE A 122 8.67 9.41 24.68
N VAL A 123 8.09 10.52 24.26
CA VAL A 123 7.20 10.58 23.10
C VAL A 123 8.06 11.05 21.93
N HIS A 124 8.37 10.14 21.01
CA HIS A 124 8.91 10.54 19.71
C HIS A 124 7.70 10.60 18.77
N HIS A 125 7.38 11.81 18.31
CA HIS A 125 6.51 12.00 17.16
C HIS A 125 7.30 11.56 15.92
N VAL A 126 6.77 10.60 15.18
CA VAL A 126 7.01 10.43 13.75
C VAL A 126 5.64 10.29 13.09
#